data_AF-A0A2G6DSV7-F1
#
_entry.id   AF-A0A2G6DSV7-F1
#
_cell.length_a   1.000
_cell.length_b   1.000
_cell.length_c   1.000
_cell.angle_alpha   90.00
_cell.angle_beta   90.00
_cell.angle_gamma   90.00
#
_symmetry.space_group_name_H-M   'P 1'
#
loop_
_entity.id
_entity.type
_entity.pdbx_description
1 polymer ?
#
loop_
_entity_poly.entity_id
_entity_poly.type
_entity_poly.pdbx_seq_one_letter_code
_entity_poly.pdbx_strand_id
1 'polypeptide(L)' 'MWNVPDEFIVNQKAAEDACRTAGFNIPDVAGKKRYWGRALSNLQGIMEHYGVDFPAMPELGIEGVEVTGTEDGDIITAF' A
#
# COMPACT_ATOMS: atom_id res chain seq x y z
N MET A 1 -9.11 12.25 8.79
CA MET A 1 -9.25 10.86 9.29
C MET A 1 -10.54 10.23 8.76
N TRP A 2 -10.47 9.06 8.14
CA TRP A 2 -11.63 8.36 7.58
C TRP A 2 -12.52 7.79 8.69
N ASN A 3 -13.84 8.02 8.60
CA ASN A 3 -14.81 7.48 9.55
C ASN A 3 -15.25 6.07 9.09
N VAL A 4 -14.52 5.06 9.51
CA VAL A 4 -14.81 3.65 9.21
C VAL A 4 -15.33 2.93 10.46
N PRO A 5 -16.25 1.96 10.32
CA PRO A 5 -16.71 1.16 11.44
C PRO A 5 -15.57 0.38 12.11
N ASP A 6 -15.66 0.15 13.43
CA ASP A 6 -14.67 -0.58 14.20
C ASP A 6 -14.48 -2.03 13.69
N GLU A 7 -15.54 -2.60 13.12
CA GLU A 7 -15.56 -3.96 12.59
C GLU A 7 -14.96 -4.07 11.19
N PHE A 8 -14.61 -2.94 10.54
CA PHE A 8 -14.16 -2.93 9.14
C PHE A 8 -13.00 -3.89 8.90
N ILE A 9 -11.96 -3.81 9.73
CA ILE A 9 -10.76 -4.66 9.58
C ILE A 9 -11.07 -6.14 9.83
N VAL A 10 -11.97 -6.43 10.78
CA VAL A 10 -12.38 -7.81 11.09
C VAL A 10 -13.15 -8.40 9.90
N ASN A 11 -14.14 -7.66 9.39
CA ASN A 11 -14.96 -8.08 8.26
C ASN A 11 -14.13 -8.23 6.97
N GLN A 12 -13.20 -7.30 6.73
CA GLN A 12 -12.29 -7.37 5.59
C GLN A 12 -11.47 -8.67 5.64
N LYS A 13 -10.84 -8.98 6.78
CA LYS A 13 -10.04 -10.20 6.92
C LYS A 13 -10.86 -11.47 6.72
N ALA A 14 -12.06 -11.52 7.30
CA ALA A 14 -12.97 -12.65 7.12
C ALA A 14 -13.40 -12.82 5.65
N ALA A 15 -13.68 -11.73 4.94
CA ALA A 15 -14.02 -11.76 3.53
C ALA A 15 -12.84 -12.26 2.68
N GLU A 16 -11.61 -11.81 2.98
CA GLU A 16 -10.41 -12.28 2.29
C GLU A 16 -10.14 -13.77 2.51
N ASP A 17 -10.39 -14.28 3.73
CA ASP A 17 -10.29 -15.71 4.04
C ASP A 17 -11.31 -16.53 3.21
N ALA A 18 -12.54 -16.05 3.12
CA ALA A 18 -13.58 -16.69 2.31
C ALA A 18 -13.21 -16.69 0.82
N CYS A 19 -12.73 -15.56 0.28
CA CYS A 19 -12.28 -15.45 -1.10
C CYS A 19 -11.07 -16.35 -1.39
N ARG A 20 -10.12 -16.49 -0.47
CA ARG A 20 -9.01 -17.45 -0.61
C ARG A 20 -9.52 -18.88 -0.69
N THR A 21 -10.45 -19.25 0.19
CA THR A 21 -11.04 -20.59 0.22
C THR A 21 -11.82 -20.89 -1.07
N ALA A 22 -12.47 -19.88 -1.65
CA ALA A 22 -13.20 -19.99 -2.90
C ALA A 22 -12.31 -19.98 -4.17
N GLY A 23 -10.98 -19.86 -4.02
CA GLY A 23 -10.04 -19.95 -5.16
C GLY A 23 -9.82 -18.64 -5.92
N PHE A 24 -10.19 -17.49 -5.36
CA PHE A 24 -9.94 -16.16 -5.99
C PHE A 24 -8.47 -15.73 -5.97
N ASN A 25 -7.54 -16.61 -5.55
CA ASN A 25 -6.09 -16.34 -5.49
C ASN A 25 -5.73 -15.04 -4.76
N ILE A 26 -6.52 -14.66 -3.75
CA ILE A 26 -6.23 -13.49 -2.92
C ILE A 26 -4.94 -13.76 -2.14
N PRO A 27 -3.92 -12.89 -2.22
CA PRO A 27 -2.68 -13.10 -1.49
C PRO A 27 -2.87 -12.95 0.02
N ASP A 28 -2.06 -13.68 0.78
CA ASP A 28 -1.93 -13.48 2.23
C ASP A 28 -1.23 -12.15 2.56
N VAL A 29 -1.08 -11.83 3.83
CA VAL A 29 -0.47 -10.56 4.26
C VAL A 29 0.95 -10.39 3.72
N ALA A 30 1.76 -11.45 3.72
CA ALA A 30 3.12 -11.42 3.19
C ALA A 30 3.15 -11.22 1.67
N GLY A 31 2.28 -11.92 0.94
CA GLY A 31 2.09 -11.78 -0.50
C GLY A 31 1.63 -10.37 -0.86
N LYS A 32 0.65 -9.82 -0.13
CA LYS A 32 0.19 -8.44 -0.29
C LYS A 32 1.33 -7.46 -0.13
N LYS A 33 2.13 -7.58 0.94
CA LYS A 33 3.29 -6.71 1.18
C LYS A 33 4.27 -6.76 0.00
N ARG A 34 4.55 -7.96 -0.52
CA ARG A 34 5.43 -8.14 -1.68
C ARG A 34 4.86 -7.51 -2.95
N TYR A 35 3.57 -7.70 -3.23
CA TYR A 35 2.93 -7.13 -4.42
C TYR A 35 2.81 -5.60 -4.33
N TRP A 36 2.44 -5.08 -3.17
CA TRP A 36 2.40 -3.64 -2.90
C TRP A 36 3.79 -3.00 -3.01
N GLY A 37 4.81 -3.60 -2.41
CA GLY A 37 6.19 -3.12 -2.55
C GLY A 37 6.60 -3.04 -4.02
N ARG A 38 6.33 -4.09 -4.81
CA ARG A 38 6.60 -4.07 -6.25
C ARG A 38 5.83 -2.97 -6.99
N ALA A 39 4.55 -2.76 -6.67
CA ALA A 39 3.73 -1.73 -7.29
C ALA A 39 4.28 -0.32 -6.99
N LEU A 40 4.69 -0.09 -5.74
CA LEU A 40 5.29 1.17 -5.31
C LEU A 40 6.68 1.38 -5.94
N SER A 41 7.51 0.35 -6.08
CA SER A 41 8.78 0.46 -6.81
C SER A 41 8.59 0.83 -8.29
N ASN A 42 7.53 0.32 -8.93
CA ASN A 42 7.20 0.73 -10.30
C ASN A 42 6.74 2.20 -10.33
N LEU A 43 5.93 2.63 -9.35
CA LEU A 43 5.49 4.01 -9.23
C LEU A 43 6.68 4.95 -8.99
N GLN A 44 7.63 4.57 -8.16
CA GLN A 44 8.88 5.29 -7.95
C GLN A 44 9.61 5.52 -9.27
N GLY A 45 9.80 4.49 -10.10
CA GLY A 45 10.46 4.65 -11.41
C GLY A 45 9.70 5.61 -12.35
N ILE A 46 8.37 5.66 -12.26
CA ILE A 46 7.56 6.64 -13.00
C ILE A 46 7.78 8.06 -12.45
N MET A 47 7.77 8.23 -11.12
CA MET A 47 7.97 9.54 -10.47
C MET A 47 9.37 10.09 -10.73
N GLU A 48 10.40 9.24 -10.71
CA GLU A 48 11.79 9.59 -11.05
C GLU A 48 11.89 10.15 -12.47
N HIS A 49 11.13 9.63 -13.43
CA HIS A 49 11.10 10.15 -14.80
C HIS A 49 10.62 11.61 -14.86
N TYR A 50 9.69 12.00 -13.98
CA TYR A 50 9.15 13.35 -13.90
C TYR A 50 9.90 14.25 -12.90
N GLY A 51 10.98 13.75 -12.28
CA GLY A 51 11.74 14.50 -11.27
C GLY A 51 10.95 14.78 -10.00
N VAL A 52 9.97 13.93 -9.66
CA VAL A 52 9.19 14.03 -8.44
C VAL A 52 9.84 13.16 -7.36
N ASP A 53 10.12 13.76 -6.21
CA ASP A 53 10.71 13.05 -5.08
C ASP A 53 9.77 11.97 -4.56
N PHE A 54 10.31 10.77 -4.34
CA PHE A 54 9.57 9.63 -3.79
C PHE A 54 9.96 9.39 -2.33
N PRO A 55 9.00 9.15 -1.41
CA PRO A 55 9.30 8.93 -0.01
C PRO A 55 10.00 7.59 0.22
N ALA A 56 10.99 7.57 1.11
CA ALA A 56 11.60 6.33 1.58
C ALA A 56 10.59 5.51 2.40
N MET A 57 10.51 4.20 2.12
CA MET A 57 9.72 3.22 2.88
C MET A 57 10.59 1.98 3.14
N PRO A 58 11.50 2.02 4.14
CA PRO A 58 12.46 0.95 4.42
C PRO A 58 11.80 -0.40 4.72
N GLU A 59 10.61 -0.40 5.34
CA GLU A 59 9.84 -1.59 5.65
C GLU A 59 9.33 -2.33 4.41
N LEU A 60 9.26 -1.65 3.26
CA LEU A 60 8.94 -2.20 1.94
C LEU A 60 10.19 -2.36 1.05
N GLY A 61 11.37 -1.97 1.54
CA GLY A 61 12.62 -2.01 0.79
C GLY A 61 12.73 -0.92 -0.28
N ILE A 62 12.04 0.21 -0.09
CA ILE A 62 12.03 1.33 -1.03
C ILE A 62 12.94 2.44 -0.50
N GLU A 63 13.99 2.74 -1.25
CA GLU A 63 14.89 3.87 -0.99
C GLU A 63 14.26 5.16 -1.53
N GLY A 64 14.50 6.30 -0.88
CA GLY A 64 13.91 7.58 -1.25
C GLY A 64 14.31 8.70 -0.31
N VAL A 65 13.56 9.79 -0.33
CA VAL A 65 13.76 10.92 0.57
C VAL A 65 13.10 10.62 1.92
N GLU A 66 13.79 10.90 3.02
CA GLU A 66 13.19 10.84 4.35
C GLU A 66 12.18 11.99 4.49
N VAL A 67 10.89 11.66 4.47
CA VAL A 67 9.83 12.65 4.62
C VAL A 67 9.40 12.68 6.08
N THR A 68 9.74 13.75 6.79
CA THR A 68 9.26 13.99 8.16
C THR A 68 7.99 14.83 8.12
N GLY A 69 6.84 14.16 8.17
CA GLY A 69 5.53 14.79 8.31
C GLY A 69 4.83 15.01 6.96
N THR A 70 3.77 14.25 6.73
CA THR A 70 2.72 14.59 5.77
C THR A 70 1.61 15.28 6.53
N GLU A 71 1.32 16.55 6.25
CA GLU A 71 -0.04 17.04 6.49
C GLU A 71 -0.96 16.26 5.55
N ASP A 72 -2.08 15.74 6.07
CA ASP A 72 -3.01 14.79 5.42
C ASP A 72 -3.51 15.18 4.00
N GLY A 73 -3.17 16.38 3.49
CA GLY A 73 -3.55 16.91 2.19
C GLY A 73 -2.67 16.52 1.00
N ASP A 74 -1.44 16.02 1.22
CA ASP A 74 -0.48 15.74 0.14
C ASP A 74 -0.43 14.27 -0.31
N ILE A 75 -1.31 13.42 0.23
CA ILE A 75 -1.37 12.00 -0.12
C ILE A 75 -2.19 11.81 -1.40
N ILE A 76 -1.52 11.71 -2.55
CA ILE A 76 -2.15 11.23 -3.79
C ILE A 76 -2.31 9.71 -3.69
N THR A 77 -3.53 9.25 -3.38
CA THR A 77 -3.84 7.82 -3.38
C THR A 77 -4.09 7.38 -4.83
N ALA A 78 -3.15 6.65 -5.42
CA ALA A 78 -3.40 5.93 -6.67
C ALA A 78 -4.20 4.66 -6.33
N PHE A 79 -5.50 4.69 -6.62
CA PHE A 79 -6.38 3.51 -6.56
C PHE A 79 -6.03 2.52 -7.68
#